data_AF-A0A7S2QWV6-F1
#
_entry.id   AF-A0A7S2QWV6-F1
#
_cell.length_a   1.000
_cell.length_b   1.000
_cell.length_c   1.000
_cell.angle_alpha   90.00
_cell.angle_beta   90.00
_cell.angle_gamma   90.00
#
_symmetry.space_group_name_H-M   'P 1'
#
loop_
_entity.id
_entity.type
_entity.pdbx_description
1 polymer ?
#
loop_
_entity_poly.entity_id
_entity_poly.type
_entity_poly.pdbx_seq_one_letter_code
_entity_poly.pdbx_strand_id
1 'polypeptide(L)'
;RSTVFEHYMKVIPRRYVPVDEGDAMRVYEYTFNSNQFPAEKARVDDIFDYDEDVVGKLPSGPMVKFQYDISGMEVVTREFRKNFLEWILGCCAILGGVYTCAAITESVVFAG
;
A
#
# COMPACT_ATOMS: atom_id res chain seq x y z
N ARG A 1 -34.36 -8.95 11.06
CA ARG A 1 -33.34 -7.95 11.43
C ARG A 1 -32.71 -7.45 10.15
N SER A 2 -32.97 -6.20 9.75
CA SER A 2 -32.25 -5.59 8.63
C SER A 2 -30.86 -5.16 9.10
N THR A 3 -29.84 -5.39 8.26
CA THR A 3 -28.44 -5.03 8.52
C THR A 3 -27.92 -4.20 7.35
N VAL A 4 -27.19 -3.15 7.67
CA VAL A 4 -26.54 -2.27 6.70
C VAL A 4 -25.05 -2.61 6.65
N PHE A 5 -24.52 -2.79 5.45
CA PHE A 5 -23.09 -2.95 5.20
C PHE A 5 -22.54 -1.66 4.60
N GLU A 6 -21.50 -1.09 5.21
CA GLU A 6 -20.83 0.10 4.71
C GLU A 6 -19.39 -0.25 4.35
N HIS A 7 -19.04 0.05 3.11
CA HIS A 7 -17.77 -0.28 2.51
C HIS A 7 -17.01 0.99 2.16
N TYR A 8 -15.91 1.24 2.86
CA TYR A 8 -14.99 2.33 2.62
C TYR A 8 -13.81 1.86 1.77
N MET A 9 -13.68 2.45 0.59
CA MET A 9 -12.59 2.18 -0.34
C MET A 9 -11.67 3.39 -0.38
N LYS A 10 -10.40 3.20 -0.03
CA LYS A 10 -9.37 4.22 -0.23
C LYS A 10 -8.54 3.86 -1.45
N VAL A 11 -8.65 4.67 -2.50
CA VAL A 11 -7.94 4.47 -3.76
C VAL A 11 -6.66 5.30 -3.74
N ILE A 12 -5.53 4.66 -4.01
CA ILE A 12 -4.21 5.27 -4.04
C ILE A 12 -3.68 5.19 -5.48
N PRO A 13 -3.46 6.34 -6.15
CA PRO A 13 -2.82 6.34 -7.45
C PRO A 13 -1.35 5.96 -7.31
N ARG A 14 -0.90 5.07 -8.20
CA ARG A 14 0.48 4.61 -8.30
C ARG A 14 1.00 4.79 -9.70
N ARG A 15 2.27 5.16 -9.81
CA ARG A 15 2.95 5.30 -11.09
C ARG A 15 4.23 4.48 -11.07
N TYR A 16 4.34 3.61 -12.05
CA TYR A 16 5.55 2.82 -12.27
C TYR A 16 6.30 3.41 -13.46
N VAL A 17 7.53 3.86 -13.21
CA VAL A 17 8.42 4.42 -14.22
C VAL A 17 9.50 3.37 -14.49
N PRO A 18 9.45 2.69 -15.66
CA PRO A 18 10.44 1.68 -16.02
C PRO A 18 11.83 2.31 -16.20
N VAL A 19 12.88 1.47 -16.10
CA VAL A 19 14.27 1.91 -16.37
C VAL A 19 14.50 2.20 -17.85
N ASP A 20 13.84 1.42 -18.70
CA ASP A 20 13.96 1.51 -20.16
C ASP A 20 12.99 2.55 -20.74
N GLU A 21 13.22 2.95 -21.99
CA GLU A 21 12.43 3.94 -22.72
C GLU A 21 11.01 3.40 -22.99
N GLY A 22 10.12 3.58 -22.01
CA GLY A 22 8.73 3.18 -22.05
C GLY A 22 7.85 4.14 -21.26
N ASP A 23 6.57 4.20 -21.64
CA ASP A 23 5.60 5.05 -20.97
C ASP A 23 5.37 4.61 -19.52
N ALA A 24 5.25 5.60 -18.63
CA ALA A 24 4.95 5.35 -17.23
C ALA A 24 3.57 4.69 -17.08
N MET A 25 3.54 3.49 -16.51
CA MET A 25 2.28 2.77 -16.26
C MET A 25 1.59 3.35 -15.03
N ARG A 26 0.34 3.81 -15.21
CA ARG A 26 -0.50 4.29 -14.11
C ARG A 26 -1.40 3.17 -13.61
N VAL A 27 -1.29 2.86 -12.33
CA VAL A 27 -2.04 1.80 -11.65
C VAL A 27 -2.81 2.42 -10.49
N TYR A 28 -3.96 1.87 -10.18
CA TYR A 28 -4.76 2.27 -9.03
C TYR A 28 -4.82 1.11 -8.05
N GLU A 29 -4.22 1.29 -6.89
CA GLU A 29 -4.32 0.35 -5.79
C GLU A 29 -5.44 0.80 -4.86
N TYR A 30 -6.19 -0.12 -4.25
CA TYR A 30 -7.23 0.24 -3.31
C TYR A 30 -7.15 -0.61 -2.05
N THR A 31 -7.46 0.01 -0.92
CA THR A 31 -7.67 -0.68 0.36
C THR A 31 -9.13 -0.60 0.73
N PHE A 32 -9.66 -1.70 1.26
CA PHE A 32 -11.07 -1.87 1.58
C PHE A 32 -11.28 -2.06 3.08
N ASN A 33 -12.18 -1.29 3.66
CA ASN A 33 -12.65 -1.46 5.02
C ASN A 33 -14.17 -1.65 5.00
N SER A 34 -14.67 -2.61 5.78
CA SER A 34 -16.08 -2.96 5.84
C SER A 34 -16.59 -2.85 7.27
N ASN A 35 -17.66 -2.08 7.45
CA ASN A 35 -18.39 -1.98 8.71
C ASN A 35 -19.82 -2.48 8.52
N GLN A 36 -20.39 -3.01 9.61
CA GLN A 36 -21.77 -3.49 9.63
C GLN A 36 -22.52 -2.86 10.79
N PHE A 37 -23.69 -2.30 10.50
CA PHE A 37 -24.53 -1.68 11.52
C PHE A 37 -25.95 -2.26 11.47
N PRO A 38 -26.62 -2.43 12.62
CA PRO A 38 -28.04 -2.78 12.65
C PRO A 38 -28.85 -1.62 12.05
N ALA A 39 -29.82 -1.93 11.19
CA ALA A 39 -30.60 -0.93 10.45
C ALA A 39 -31.43 0.01 11.34
N GLU A 40 -31.63 -0.33 12.62
CA GLU A 40 -32.31 0.52 13.61
C GLU A 40 -31.48 1.75 14.02
N LYS A 41 -30.14 1.70 13.91
CA LYS A 41 -29.21 2.79 14.25
C LYS A 41 -28.67 3.54 13.03
N ALA A 42 -29.04 3.10 11.84
CA ALA A 42 -28.67 3.74 10.59
C ALA A 42 -29.44 5.08 10.49
N ARG A 43 -28.79 6.20 10.81
CA ARG A 43 -29.40 7.52 10.58
C ARG A 43 -29.52 7.76 9.09
N VAL A 44 -30.70 8.26 8.70
CA VAL A 44 -31.04 8.58 7.31
C VAL A 44 -30.09 9.64 6.74
N ASP A 45 -29.68 10.58 7.59
CA ASP A 45 -28.78 11.69 7.29
C ASP A 45 -27.36 11.24 6.92
N ASP A 46 -26.90 10.08 7.38
CA ASP A 46 -25.54 9.59 7.17
C ASP A 46 -25.38 8.82 5.83
N ILE A 47 -26.51 8.50 5.17
CA ILE A 47 -26.58 7.52 4.08
C ILE A 47 -26.92 8.16 2.75
N PHE A 48 -27.76 9.20 2.74
CA PHE A 48 -28.19 9.89 1.51
C PHE A 48 -27.97 11.41 1.65
N ASP A 49 -27.05 11.94 0.85
CA ASP A 49 -26.91 13.38 0.57
C ASP A 49 -27.96 13.77 -0.50
N TYR A 50 -29.23 13.76 -0.12
CA TYR A 50 -30.33 14.24 -0.96
C TYR A 50 -31.10 15.32 -0.21
N ASP A 51 -31.48 16.35 -0.97
CA ASP A 51 -32.30 17.50 -0.55
C ASP A 51 -33.46 17.07 0.37
N GLU A 52 -33.72 17.86 1.40
CA GLU A 52 -34.61 17.61 2.55
C GLU A 52 -36.08 17.32 2.16
N ASP A 53 -36.41 17.40 0.86
CA ASP A 53 -37.74 17.29 0.29
C ASP A 53 -38.23 15.84 0.08
N VAL A 54 -37.39 14.81 0.34
CA VAL A 54 -37.75 13.38 0.25
C VAL A 54 -37.75 12.71 1.63
N VAL A 55 -38.21 13.43 2.65
CA VAL A 55 -38.50 12.89 3.99
C VAL A 55 -39.68 11.91 3.88
N GLY A 56 -39.40 10.61 3.79
CA GLY A 56 -40.48 9.62 3.96
C GLY A 56 -40.23 8.17 3.58
N LYS A 57 -39.13 7.81 2.93
CA LYS A 57 -38.84 6.40 2.61
C LYS A 57 -37.46 5.97 3.08
N LEU A 58 -37.35 5.64 4.37
CA LEU A 58 -36.31 4.71 4.79
C LEU A 58 -36.54 3.39 4.02
N PRO A 59 -35.57 2.90 3.23
CA PRO A 59 -35.67 1.57 2.66
C PRO A 59 -35.69 0.55 3.81
N SER A 60 -36.83 -0.10 4.03
CA SER A 60 -37.08 -1.07 5.11
C SER A 60 -36.40 -2.44 4.85
N GLY A 61 -35.24 -2.43 4.18
CA GLY A 61 -34.55 -3.63 3.70
C GLY A 61 -33.05 -3.61 4.01
N PRO A 62 -32.35 -4.74 3.82
CA PRO A 62 -30.89 -4.77 3.91
C PRO A 62 -30.29 -3.81 2.87
N MET A 63 -29.24 -3.10 3.25
CA MET A 63 -28.61 -2.07 2.42
C MET A 63 -27.10 -2.27 2.38
N VAL A 64 -26.51 -1.94 1.23
CA VAL A 64 -25.06 -1.88 1.05
C VAL A 64 -24.70 -0.49 0.53
N LYS A 65 -23.81 0.21 1.24
CA LYS A 65 -23.30 1.54 0.87
C LYS A 65 -21.83 1.42 0.52
N PHE A 66 -21.45 1.93 -0.65
CA PHE A 66 -20.06 2.00 -1.10
C PHE A 66 -19.61 3.47 -1.10
N GLN A 67 -18.61 3.79 -0.31
CA GLN A 67 -17.94 5.10 -0.33
C GLN A 67 -16.51 4.91 -0.80
N TYR A 68 -16.10 5.72 -1.79
CA TYR A 68 -14.73 5.74 -2.26
C TYR A 68 -14.12 7.13 -2.05
N ASP A 69 -12.88 7.16 -1.60
CA ASP A 69 -12.07 8.37 -1.50
C ASP A 69 -10.76 8.17 -2.26
N ILE A 70 -10.44 9.12 -3.13
CA ILE A 70 -9.21 9.11 -3.92
C ILE A 70 -8.15 9.87 -3.13
N SER A 71 -7.08 9.18 -2.75
CA SER A 71 -5.97 9.81 -2.06
C SER A 71 -5.32 10.88 -2.92
N GLY A 72 -5.15 12.08 -2.36
CA GLY A 72 -4.34 13.15 -2.96
C GLY A 72 -2.83 12.87 -2.97
N MET A 73 -2.39 11.72 -2.44
CA MET A 73 -1.00 11.27 -2.47
C MET A 73 -0.81 10.24 -3.59
N GLU A 74 0.24 10.41 -4.39
CA GLU A 74 0.63 9.46 -5.45
C GLU A 74 1.96 8.79 -5.11
N VAL A 75 2.01 7.46 -5.22
CA VAL A 75 3.24 6.70 -5.01
C VAL A 75 3.93 6.48 -6.35
N VAL A 76 5.11 7.07 -6.53
CA VAL A 76 5.92 6.92 -7.74
C VAL A 76 7.06 5.94 -7.47
N THR A 77 6.99 4.76 -8.08
CA THR A 77 8.07 3.77 -8.05
C THR A 77 8.93 3.98 -9.30
N ARG A 78 10.19 4.34 -9.09
CA ARG A 78 11.19 4.44 -10.17
C ARG A 78 12.13 3.27 -10.06
N GLU A 79 12.30 2.56 -11.15
CA GLU A 79 13.36 1.57 -11.23
C GLU A 79 14.67 2.25 -11.63
N PHE A 80 15.77 1.77 -11.05
CA PHE A 80 17.11 2.24 -11.38
C PHE A 80 18.00 1.05 -11.70
N ARG A 81 18.76 1.16 -12.79
CA ARG A 81 19.87 0.24 -13.10
C ARG A 81 21.01 0.49 -12.12
N LYS A 82 21.35 -0.52 -11.33
CA LYS A 82 22.58 -0.50 -10.53
C LYS A 82 23.78 -0.77 -11.42
N ASN A 83 24.88 -0.05 -11.17
CA ASN A 83 26.10 -0.20 -11.94
C ASN A 83 26.86 -1.47 -11.53
N PHE A 84 27.44 -2.18 -12.49
CA PHE A 84 28.24 -3.39 -12.24
C PHE A 84 29.44 -3.14 -11.30
N LEU A 85 29.98 -1.91 -11.31
CA LEU A 85 31.06 -1.50 -10.40
C LEU A 85 30.65 -1.52 -8.93
N GLU A 86 29.40 -1.15 -8.61
CA GLU A 86 28.90 -1.21 -7.23
C GLU A 86 28.81 -2.66 -6.74
N TRP A 87 28.48 -3.59 -7.65
CA TRP A 87 28.48 -5.01 -7.36
C TRP A 87 29.90 -5.54 -7.10
N ILE A 88 30.88 -5.18 -7.95
CA ILE A 88 32.29 -5.53 -7.73
C ILE A 88 32.80 -4.98 -6.40
N LEU A 89 32.47 -3.72 -6.09
CA LEU A 89 32.86 -3.08 -4.85
C LEU A 89 32.31 -3.86 -3.65
N GLY A 90 31.06 -4.32 -3.74
CA GLY A 90 30.45 -5.22 -2.75
C GLY A 90 31.17 -6.56 -2.61
N CYS A 91 31.53 -7.21 -3.71
CA CYS A 91 32.31 -8.45 -3.69
C CYS A 91 33.69 -8.26 -3.05
N CYS A 92 34.39 -7.19 -3.40
CA CYS A 92 35.70 -6.85 -2.82
C CYS A 92 35.61 -6.62 -1.31
N ALA A 93 34.59 -5.90 -0.85
CA ALA A 93 34.37 -5.66 0.58
C ALA A 93 34.17 -6.97 1.37
N ILE A 94 33.40 -7.92 0.83
CA ILE A 94 33.18 -9.23 1.46
C ILE A 94 34.48 -10.04 1.48
N LEU A 95 35.19 -10.12 0.34
CA LEU A 95 36.45 -10.87 0.25
C LEU A 95 37.53 -10.32 1.18
N GLY A 96 37.70 -8.99 1.22
CA GLY A 96 38.65 -8.34 2.12
C GLY A 96 38.30 -8.53 3.60
N GLY A 97 37.00 -8.50 3.93
CA GLY A 97 36.52 -8.79 5.28
C GLY A 97 36.84 -10.22 5.72
N VAL A 98 36.54 -11.22 4.88
CA VAL A 98 36.82 -12.62 5.18
C VAL A 98 38.32 -12.89 5.31
N TYR A 99 39.14 -12.33 4.41
CA TYR A 99 40.59 -12.45 4.48
C TYR A 99 41.15 -11.87 5.79
N THR A 100 40.67 -10.69 6.19
CA THR A 100 41.08 -10.05 7.45
C THR A 100 40.68 -10.88 8.67
N CYS A 101 39.45 -11.38 8.72
CA CYS A 101 38.98 -12.24 9.81
C CYS A 101 39.77 -13.56 9.88
N ALA A 102 40.09 -14.17 8.74
CA ALA A 102 40.90 -15.38 8.67
C ALA A 102 42.31 -15.12 9.21
N ALA A 103 42.97 -14.04 8.78
CA ALA A 103 44.31 -13.69 9.24
C ALA A 103 44.35 -13.41 10.75
N ILE A 104 43.34 -12.71 11.29
CA ILE A 104 43.23 -12.49 12.73
C ILE A 104 43.08 -13.84 13.45
N THR A 105 42.19 -14.71 12.98
CA THR A 105 41.96 -16.03 13.60
C THR A 105 43.22 -16.88 13.59
N GLU A 106 43.90 -16.94 12.44
CA GLU A 106 45.16 -17.67 12.29
C GLU A 106 46.23 -17.12 13.23
N SER A 107 46.38 -15.80 13.32
CA SER A 107 47.36 -15.19 14.24
C SER A 107 47.07 -15.51 15.71
N VAL A 108 45.80 -15.57 16.12
CA VAL A 108 45.43 -15.94 17.50
C VAL A 108 45.71 -17.41 17.79
N VAL A 109 45.44 -18.31 16.84
CA VAL A 109 45.61 -19.76 17.03
C VAL A 109 47.10 -20.16 17.00
N PHE A 110 47.92 -19.53 16.17
CA PHE A 110 49.34 -19.86 16.05
C PHE A 110 50.27 -19.08 16.99
N ALA A 111 49.86 -17.90 17.48
CA ALA A 111 50.65 -17.12 18.43
C ALA A 111 50.27 -17.36 19.90
N GLY A 112 49.18 -18.09 20.18
CA GLY A 112 48.79 -18.58 21.51
C GLY A 112 49.30 -19.99 21.77
#